data_AF-A0A0P7WYU1-F1
#
_entry.id   AF-A0A0P7WYU1-F1
#
_cell.length_a   1.000
_cell.length_b   1.000
_cell.length_c   1.000
_cell.angle_alpha   90.00
_cell.angle_beta   90.00
_cell.angle_gamma   90.00
#
_symmetry.space_group_name_H-M   'P 1'
#
loop_
_entity.id
_entity.type
_entity.pdbx_description
1 polymer ?
#
loop_
_entity_poly.entity_id
_entity_poly.type
_entity_poly.pdbx_seq_one_letter_code
_entity_poly.pdbx_strand_id
1 'polypeptide(L)'
;MMTHLPRLRPALAALLAAILAAVPLAAEEFFPLTNPADLGIADGEEVGELVFRGAVEIEPDEARIGGISGLEWHGGKLHAVSDDGRWLTITPDAINRSLVDVAAMEIGPLLDAEGDELTDKRRADAEAIARLPSGEWLVGFEREHRVWRYDDYRAAPSASEDRAAPLIAGASANSGIETLAGFADGFLACGEWVDAERPNCLRVTGGSASAFHLPAPEGIAEAGGVPTDAACRADGTCYVLFRSYRREEGNRAAIVEIAEDTAPRTLAVMRPPMKLDNFEGLALREAAGRTYLYLVSDDNFRNCADNDAPGCQRTLLAKFEIPSDEPPPPPADVAPPENYETTAVVIETELGDITVALETERAPITAANFLRYAEEDRFDGTVFYRAMKLDREPMPNGLIQGGTQQDPQRVLPGIEHEPTSETGLSHTNGALSMAMGVPGTANGDFSIMLQDQTGLDARPDSDNPTWRNGYAVFGYVTDGMDVVAAIHARPGDPDRGEGVMKGQMLAEPVRIIDVRRVEEE
;
A
#
# COMPACT_ATOMS: atom_id res chain seq x y z
N MET A 1 75.24 -33.42 -23.78
CA MET A 1 74.80 -34.83 -23.61
C MET A 1 73.70 -34.82 -22.56
N MET A 2 72.44 -34.67 -22.97
CA MET A 2 71.53 -35.79 -23.29
C MET A 2 71.57 -36.90 -22.24
N THR A 3 70.56 -36.91 -21.37
CA THR A 3 69.94 -38.14 -20.87
C THR A 3 68.42 -37.93 -20.84
N HIS A 4 67.73 -38.82 -21.55
CA HIS A 4 66.28 -38.94 -21.67
C HIS A 4 65.70 -39.74 -20.51
N LEU A 5 64.42 -39.50 -20.18
CA LEU A 5 63.30 -40.44 -19.90
C LEU A 5 62.31 -39.82 -18.87
N PRO A 6 61.03 -40.23 -18.81
CA PRO A 6 59.99 -40.29 -19.84
C PRO A 6 58.72 -39.51 -19.42
N ARG A 7 57.78 -39.36 -20.38
CA ARG A 7 56.43 -38.83 -20.17
C ARG A 7 55.60 -39.75 -19.26
N LEU A 8 54.99 -39.18 -18.21
CA LEU A 8 53.82 -39.71 -17.53
C LEU A 8 52.69 -38.67 -17.62
N ARG A 9 51.57 -39.07 -18.21
CA ARG A 9 50.30 -38.33 -18.16
C ARG A 9 49.66 -38.55 -16.78
N PRO A 10 49.00 -37.52 -16.25
CA PRO A 10 47.58 -37.67 -15.86
C PRO A 10 46.79 -36.50 -16.50
N ALA A 11 45.69 -36.72 -17.23
CA ALA A 11 44.39 -37.16 -16.74
C ALA A 11 43.88 -36.30 -15.57
N LEU A 12 43.35 -35.11 -15.87
CA LEU A 12 42.07 -34.56 -15.40
C LEU A 12 41.99 -33.09 -15.85
N ALA A 13 41.26 -32.84 -16.94
CA ALA A 13 40.72 -31.53 -17.24
C ALA A 13 39.21 -31.73 -17.36
N ALA A 14 38.56 -31.88 -16.21
CA ALA A 14 37.12 -31.96 -16.10
C ALA A 14 36.63 -30.69 -15.40
N LEU A 15 35.88 -29.89 -16.17
CA LEU A 15 34.73 -29.09 -15.77
C LEU A 15 34.75 -28.49 -14.36
N LEU A 16 35.05 -27.19 -14.29
CA LEU A 16 34.40 -26.28 -13.35
C LEU A 16 34.23 -24.92 -14.04
N ALA A 17 33.40 -24.91 -15.08
CA ALA A 17 32.65 -23.70 -15.40
C ALA A 17 31.44 -23.73 -14.45
N ALA A 18 31.60 -23.12 -13.28
CA ALA A 18 30.46 -22.83 -12.42
C ALA A 18 29.55 -21.88 -13.22
N ILE A 19 28.43 -22.42 -13.70
CA ILE A 19 27.29 -21.60 -14.11
C ILE A 19 26.81 -20.97 -12.79
N LEU A 20 27.32 -19.77 -12.46
CA LEU A 20 26.52 -18.85 -11.69
C LEU A 20 25.36 -18.50 -12.61
N ALA A 21 24.24 -19.20 -12.45
CA ALA A 21 22.98 -18.56 -12.81
C ALA A 21 22.94 -17.31 -11.94
N ALA A 22 23.00 -16.13 -12.56
CA ALA A 22 22.67 -14.91 -11.88
C ALA A 22 21.24 -15.12 -11.37
N VAL A 23 21.10 -15.37 -10.07
CA VAL A 23 19.80 -15.25 -9.43
C VAL A 23 19.44 -13.78 -9.65
N PRO A 24 18.35 -13.46 -10.35
CA PRO A 24 17.95 -12.07 -10.48
C PRO A 24 17.89 -11.50 -9.07
N LEU A 25 18.51 -10.32 -8.85
CA LEU A 25 18.36 -9.64 -7.57
C LEU A 25 16.86 -9.52 -7.33
N ALA A 26 16.37 -10.16 -6.27
CA ALA A 26 14.99 -9.96 -5.86
C ALA A 26 14.80 -8.45 -5.65
N ALA A 27 13.74 -7.90 -6.22
CA ALA A 27 13.35 -6.52 -5.97
C ALA A 27 13.27 -6.33 -4.45
N GLU A 28 13.98 -5.33 -3.93
CA GLU A 28 13.98 -5.04 -2.50
C GLU A 28 12.80 -4.13 -2.18
N GLU A 29 12.04 -4.50 -1.14
CA GLU A 29 10.96 -3.66 -0.61
C GLU A 29 11.57 -2.40 0.00
N PHE A 30 10.97 -1.25 -0.28
CA PHE A 30 11.37 0.04 0.27
C PHE A 30 10.16 0.87 0.69
N PHE A 31 10.42 1.91 1.49
CA PHE A 31 9.40 2.79 2.05
C PHE A 31 9.44 4.13 1.29
N PRO A 32 8.51 4.39 0.37
CA PRO A 32 8.49 5.67 -0.34
C PRO A 32 8.17 6.81 0.63
N LEU A 33 8.69 7.99 0.34
CA LEU A 33 8.20 9.20 1.00
C LEU A 33 6.88 9.58 0.36
N THR A 34 5.83 9.75 1.18
CA THR A 34 4.53 10.22 0.70
C THR A 34 4.10 11.49 1.41
N ASN A 35 3.33 12.31 0.70
CA ASN A 35 2.67 13.49 1.24
C ASN A 35 1.17 13.40 0.96
N PRO A 36 0.29 13.94 1.82
CA PRO A 36 -1.11 14.13 1.46
C PRO A 36 -1.24 14.97 0.19
N ALA A 37 -1.96 14.45 -0.81
CA ALA A 37 -2.20 15.16 -2.06
C ALA A 37 -3.52 15.94 -2.00
N ASP A 38 -3.43 17.25 -2.19
CA ASP A 38 -4.60 18.11 -2.33
C ASP A 38 -5.09 18.11 -3.79
N LEU A 39 -6.26 17.51 -4.04
CA LEU A 39 -6.96 17.54 -5.33
C LEU A 39 -7.96 18.71 -5.44
N GLY A 40 -8.02 19.59 -4.44
CA GLY A 40 -9.01 20.66 -4.33
C GLY A 40 -10.37 20.21 -3.82
N ILE A 41 -10.44 19.00 -3.24
CA ILE A 41 -11.65 18.37 -2.67
C ILE A 41 -11.29 17.67 -1.36
N ALA A 42 -12.24 17.60 -0.42
CA ALA A 42 -12.04 16.99 0.89
C ALA A 42 -12.49 15.53 0.95
N ASP A 43 -11.93 14.74 1.86
CA ASP A 43 -12.44 13.39 2.14
C ASP A 43 -13.93 13.43 2.51
N GLY A 44 -14.70 12.53 1.88
CA GLY A 44 -16.16 12.48 1.99
C GLY A 44 -16.91 13.36 1.00
N GLU A 45 -16.21 14.20 0.24
CA GLU A 45 -16.83 15.01 -0.81
C GLU A 45 -17.21 14.16 -2.03
N GLU A 46 -18.38 14.44 -2.61
CA GLU A 46 -18.89 13.77 -3.80
C GLU A 46 -18.28 14.36 -5.07
N VAL A 47 -17.79 13.50 -5.96
CA VAL A 47 -17.31 13.81 -7.31
C VAL A 47 -18.17 13.04 -8.29
N GLY A 48 -19.24 13.68 -8.78
CA GLY A 48 -20.31 12.97 -9.46
C GLY A 48 -21.00 12.02 -8.49
N GLU A 49 -21.00 10.73 -8.82
CA GLU A 49 -21.52 9.66 -7.97
C GLU A 49 -20.44 9.00 -7.10
N LEU A 50 -19.16 9.37 -7.26
CA LEU A 50 -18.08 8.83 -6.43
C LEU A 50 -17.92 9.65 -5.16
N VAL A 51 -17.46 9.02 -4.08
CA VAL A 51 -17.06 9.74 -2.87
C VAL A 51 -15.54 9.69 -2.75
N PHE A 52 -14.90 10.85 -2.65
CA PHE A 52 -13.46 10.93 -2.48
C PHE A 52 -13.04 10.42 -1.09
N ARG A 53 -11.97 9.62 -1.05
CA ARG A 53 -11.45 8.95 0.15
C ARG A 53 -9.97 9.24 0.35
N GLY A 54 -9.49 10.40 -0.09
CA GLY A 54 -8.10 10.82 0.10
C GLY A 54 -7.18 10.45 -1.06
N ALA A 55 -6.07 11.16 -1.13
CA ALA A 55 -5.02 10.96 -2.11
C ALA A 55 -3.66 11.23 -1.46
N VAL A 56 -2.64 10.55 -1.96
CA VAL A 56 -1.24 10.75 -1.57
C VAL A 56 -0.39 10.98 -2.80
N GLU A 57 0.57 11.88 -2.65
CA GLU A 57 1.66 12.12 -3.59
C GLU A 57 2.85 11.27 -3.16
N ILE A 58 3.36 10.45 -4.07
CA ILE A 58 4.58 9.67 -3.87
C ILE A 58 5.73 10.51 -4.39
N GLU A 59 6.65 10.91 -3.50
CA GLU A 59 7.77 11.74 -3.90
C GLU A 59 8.73 10.98 -4.83
N PRO A 60 9.33 11.67 -5.82
CA PRO A 60 10.42 11.10 -6.60
C PRO A 60 11.59 10.70 -5.69
N ASP A 61 12.18 9.54 -5.98
CA ASP A 61 13.26 8.98 -5.18
C ASP A 61 14.38 8.37 -6.06
N GLU A 62 15.36 7.73 -5.43
CA GLU A 62 16.43 7.02 -6.13
C GLU A 62 15.93 5.77 -6.88
N ALA A 63 14.77 5.22 -6.51
CA ALA A 63 14.15 4.08 -7.17
C ALA A 63 13.46 4.46 -8.50
N ARG A 64 13.39 5.76 -8.83
CA ARG A 64 12.78 6.30 -10.05
C ARG A 64 11.34 5.83 -10.19
N ILE A 65 10.53 6.07 -9.17
CA ILE A 65 9.07 5.91 -9.23
C ILE A 65 8.53 6.87 -10.31
N GLY A 66 7.65 6.37 -11.17
CA GLY A 66 7.07 7.14 -12.29
C GLY A 66 6.82 6.26 -13.51
N GLY A 67 6.26 6.85 -14.56
CA GLY A 67 5.94 6.15 -15.82
C GLY A 67 4.82 5.13 -15.67
N ILE A 68 3.96 5.23 -14.66
CA ILE A 68 2.96 4.20 -14.34
C ILE A 68 1.80 4.28 -15.33
N SER A 69 1.58 3.22 -16.10
CA SER A 69 0.51 3.20 -17.12
C SER A 69 -0.72 2.38 -16.71
N GLY A 70 -0.54 1.25 -16.03
CA GLY A 70 -1.66 0.36 -15.64
C GLY A 70 -1.65 -0.01 -14.16
N LEU A 71 -2.83 -0.30 -13.59
CA LEU A 71 -2.99 -0.61 -12.17
C LEU A 71 -4.01 -1.74 -11.91
N GLU A 72 -3.64 -2.72 -11.10
CA GLU A 72 -4.49 -3.85 -10.73
C GLU A 72 -4.47 -4.10 -9.21
N TRP A 73 -5.58 -4.53 -8.62
CA TRP A 73 -5.65 -4.82 -7.19
C TRP A 73 -5.58 -6.32 -6.93
N HIS A 74 -4.62 -6.77 -6.13
CA HIS A 74 -4.56 -8.16 -5.69
C HIS A 74 -3.82 -8.31 -4.35
N GLY A 75 -4.28 -9.24 -3.51
CA GLY A 75 -3.54 -9.61 -2.29
C GLY A 75 -3.25 -8.46 -1.31
N GLY A 76 -4.10 -7.41 -1.28
CA GLY A 76 -3.88 -6.25 -0.43
C GLY A 76 -2.91 -5.19 -1.00
N LYS A 77 -2.34 -5.45 -2.18
CA LYS A 77 -1.42 -4.56 -2.89
C LYS A 77 -2.05 -4.09 -4.20
N LEU A 78 -1.60 -2.94 -4.66
CA LEU A 78 -1.76 -2.48 -6.03
C LEU A 78 -0.55 -2.98 -6.83
N HIS A 79 -0.80 -3.51 -8.01
CA HIS A 79 0.19 -4.03 -8.95
C HIS A 79 0.17 -3.15 -10.18
N ALA A 80 1.33 -2.66 -10.59
CA ALA A 80 1.44 -1.70 -11.69
C ALA A 80 2.53 -2.11 -12.68
N VAL A 81 2.40 -1.60 -13.89
CA VAL A 81 3.45 -1.63 -14.93
C VAL A 81 3.80 -0.22 -15.32
N SER A 82 5.04 -0.03 -15.76
CA SER A 82 5.51 1.24 -16.29
C SER A 82 5.88 1.17 -17.76
N ASP A 83 5.74 2.31 -18.43
CA ASP A 83 6.10 2.54 -19.82
C ASP A 83 7.61 2.27 -20.10
N ASP A 84 8.45 2.26 -19.07
CA ASP A 84 9.89 1.97 -19.18
C ASP A 84 10.26 0.51 -18.90
N GLY A 85 9.28 -0.40 -18.85
CA GLY A 85 9.51 -1.84 -18.78
C GLY A 85 9.71 -2.38 -17.38
N ARG A 86 9.15 -1.72 -16.37
CA ARG A 86 9.22 -2.19 -14.98
C ARG A 86 7.84 -2.58 -14.49
N TRP A 87 7.84 -3.39 -13.45
CA TRP A 87 6.67 -3.63 -12.63
C TRP A 87 6.86 -2.98 -11.27
N LEU A 88 5.76 -2.60 -10.65
CA LEU A 88 5.71 -2.05 -9.31
C LEU A 88 4.67 -2.80 -8.48
N THR A 89 4.90 -2.92 -7.18
CA THR A 89 3.82 -3.11 -6.22
C THR A 89 3.79 -1.98 -5.21
N ILE A 90 2.58 -1.58 -4.83
CA ILE A 90 2.30 -0.46 -3.94
C ILE A 90 1.38 -1.00 -2.86
N THR A 91 1.76 -0.86 -1.59
CA THR A 91 0.94 -1.25 -0.44
C THR A 91 0.25 -0.02 0.11
N PRO A 92 -1.01 0.27 -0.24
CA PRO A 92 -1.68 1.47 0.26
C PRO A 92 -2.07 1.30 1.72
N ASP A 93 -1.88 2.35 2.51
CA ASP A 93 -2.35 2.43 3.88
C ASP A 93 -3.59 3.31 3.98
N ALA A 94 -4.58 2.87 4.74
CA ALA A 94 -5.85 3.57 4.87
C ALA A 94 -6.36 3.56 6.31
N ILE A 95 -6.86 4.71 6.76
CA ILE A 95 -7.45 4.90 8.09
C ILE A 95 -8.87 5.40 7.94
N ASN A 96 -9.79 4.78 8.67
CA ASN A 96 -11.23 5.12 8.59
C ASN A 96 -11.78 5.12 7.15
N ARG A 97 -11.20 4.25 6.30
CA ARG A 97 -11.43 4.09 4.85
C ARG A 97 -10.71 5.09 3.96
N SER A 98 -10.06 6.10 4.52
CA SER A 98 -9.38 7.15 3.77
C SER A 98 -7.94 6.74 3.51
N LEU A 99 -7.48 6.85 2.26
CA LEU A 99 -6.11 6.65 1.85
C LEU A 99 -5.25 7.74 2.49
N VAL A 100 -4.23 7.33 3.24
CA VAL A 100 -3.39 8.23 4.03
C VAL A 100 -1.89 8.05 3.77
N ASP A 101 -1.46 6.91 3.24
CA ASP A 101 -0.04 6.63 2.95
C ASP A 101 0.13 5.49 1.92
N VAL A 102 1.36 5.28 1.47
CA VAL A 102 1.86 4.05 0.84
C VAL A 102 2.88 3.43 1.79
N ALA A 103 2.49 2.35 2.46
CA ALA A 103 3.27 1.70 3.50
C ALA A 103 4.51 0.96 2.98
N ALA A 104 4.56 0.60 1.69
CA ALA A 104 5.69 -0.08 1.07
C ALA A 104 5.55 -0.09 -0.45
N MET A 105 6.69 -0.12 -1.14
CA MET A 105 6.78 -0.38 -2.58
C MET A 105 7.86 -1.40 -2.90
N GLU A 106 7.66 -2.13 -3.99
CA GLU A 106 8.68 -2.97 -4.62
C GLU A 106 8.71 -2.63 -6.11
N ILE A 107 9.89 -2.57 -6.71
CA ILE A 107 10.06 -2.29 -8.15
C ILE A 107 11.06 -3.28 -8.74
N GLY A 108 10.73 -3.85 -9.90
CA GLY A 108 11.64 -4.72 -10.64
C GLY A 108 11.42 -4.65 -12.15
N PRO A 109 12.31 -5.25 -12.95
CA PRO A 109 12.19 -5.27 -14.39
C PRO A 109 11.11 -6.25 -14.84
N LEU A 110 10.35 -5.89 -15.89
CA LEU A 110 9.63 -6.89 -16.68
C LEU A 110 10.62 -7.68 -17.51
N LEU A 111 10.36 -8.98 -17.65
CA LEU A 111 11.22 -9.90 -18.38
C LEU A 111 10.60 -10.29 -19.72
N ASP A 112 11.44 -10.58 -20.71
CA ASP A 112 11.02 -11.17 -21.97
C ASP A 112 10.90 -12.71 -21.89
N ALA A 113 10.53 -13.33 -23.02
CA ALA A 113 10.27 -14.77 -23.08
C ALA A 113 11.54 -15.62 -22.83
N GLU A 114 12.71 -15.03 -22.98
CA GLU A 114 14.00 -15.64 -22.69
C GLU A 114 14.42 -15.44 -21.22
N GLY A 115 13.69 -14.61 -20.47
CA GLY A 115 13.97 -14.25 -19.08
C GLY A 115 14.93 -13.07 -18.93
N ASP A 116 15.22 -12.36 -20.02
CA ASP A 116 16.08 -11.17 -20.02
C ASP A 116 15.25 -9.90 -19.74
N GLU A 117 15.87 -8.89 -19.13
CA GLU A 117 15.20 -7.63 -18.80
C GLU A 117 14.76 -6.85 -20.06
N LEU A 118 13.52 -6.38 -20.08
CA LEU A 118 12.98 -5.51 -21.13
C LEU A 118 13.53 -4.08 -21.00
N THR A 119 14.71 -3.85 -21.57
CA THR A 119 15.37 -2.53 -21.54
C THR A 119 15.22 -1.72 -22.82
N ASP A 120 14.79 -2.34 -23.94
CA ASP A 120 14.52 -1.66 -25.20
C ASP A 120 13.12 -1.02 -25.18
N LYS A 121 13.04 0.31 -25.20
CA LYS A 121 11.76 1.05 -25.21
C LYS A 121 10.79 0.59 -26.30
N ARG A 122 11.25 0.04 -27.43
CA ARG A 122 10.34 -0.49 -28.46
C ARG A 122 9.59 -1.75 -28.00
N ARG A 123 10.19 -2.54 -27.11
CA ARG A 123 9.62 -3.80 -26.58
C ARG A 123 9.04 -3.62 -25.18
N ALA A 124 9.55 -2.66 -24.43
CA ALA A 124 9.32 -2.46 -23.00
C ALA A 124 8.13 -1.56 -22.66
N ASP A 125 7.55 -0.87 -23.66
CA ASP A 125 6.42 0.07 -23.50
C ASP A 125 5.17 -0.68 -22.98
N ALA A 126 5.04 -0.85 -21.67
CA ALA A 126 3.95 -1.59 -21.04
C ALA A 126 2.88 -0.61 -20.59
N GLU A 127 1.68 -0.72 -21.16
CA GLU A 127 0.63 0.27 -20.95
C GLU A 127 -0.53 -0.23 -20.09
N ALA A 128 -0.73 -1.56 -20.01
CA ALA A 128 -1.88 -2.12 -19.31
C ALA A 128 -1.51 -3.38 -18.53
N ILE A 129 -2.11 -3.58 -17.37
CA ILE A 129 -2.00 -4.83 -16.59
C ILE A 129 -3.37 -5.25 -16.10
N ALA A 130 -3.67 -6.54 -16.15
CA ALA A 130 -4.89 -7.10 -15.58
C ALA A 130 -4.66 -8.49 -15.01
N ARG A 131 -5.39 -8.83 -13.95
CA ARG A 131 -5.38 -10.19 -13.41
C ARG A 131 -6.65 -10.93 -13.80
N LEU A 132 -6.48 -12.13 -14.34
CA LEU A 132 -7.59 -13.03 -14.64
C LEU A 132 -8.01 -13.83 -13.41
N PRO A 133 -9.28 -14.29 -13.34
CA PRO A 133 -9.75 -15.18 -12.28
C PRO A 133 -8.97 -16.50 -12.18
N SER A 134 -8.36 -16.95 -13.30
CA SER A 134 -7.48 -18.13 -13.32
C SER A 134 -6.21 -17.97 -12.48
N GLY A 135 -5.84 -16.73 -12.15
CA GLY A 135 -4.59 -16.38 -11.49
C GLY A 135 -3.51 -15.85 -12.43
N GLU A 136 -3.69 -16.05 -13.74
CA GLU A 136 -2.80 -15.52 -14.76
C GLU A 136 -2.96 -14.00 -14.87
N TRP A 137 -1.88 -13.33 -15.25
CA TRP A 137 -1.82 -11.90 -15.52
C TRP A 137 -1.72 -11.65 -17.01
N LEU A 138 -2.27 -10.52 -17.45
CA LEU A 138 -2.11 -9.98 -18.78
C LEU A 138 -1.31 -8.68 -18.68
N VAL A 139 -0.35 -8.48 -19.58
CA VAL A 139 0.32 -7.19 -19.76
C VAL A 139 0.23 -6.79 -21.23
N GLY A 140 -0.31 -5.59 -21.48
CA GLY A 140 -0.39 -4.98 -22.80
C GLY A 140 0.84 -4.12 -23.08
N PHE A 141 1.37 -4.21 -24.30
CA PHE A 141 2.52 -3.42 -24.71
C PHE A 141 2.24 -2.63 -25.98
N GLU A 142 2.84 -1.44 -26.06
CA GLU A 142 2.87 -0.56 -27.22
C GLU A 142 4.15 -0.65 -28.05
N ARG A 143 4.15 0.03 -29.20
CA ARG A 143 5.16 0.03 -30.28
C ARG A 143 5.34 -1.32 -30.98
N GLU A 144 5.64 -2.34 -30.20
CA GLU A 144 5.53 -3.74 -30.59
C GLU A 144 4.25 -4.32 -29.98
N HIS A 145 3.13 -3.87 -30.57
CA HIS A 145 1.78 -4.14 -30.08
C HIS A 145 1.52 -5.62 -29.84
N ARG A 146 1.33 -5.97 -28.57
CA ARG A 146 1.04 -7.34 -28.13
C ARG A 146 0.44 -7.34 -26.74
N VAL A 147 -0.18 -8.46 -26.40
CA VAL A 147 -0.55 -8.77 -25.02
C VAL A 147 0.14 -10.08 -24.65
N TRP A 148 0.82 -10.10 -23.52
CA TRP A 148 1.45 -11.29 -22.97
C TRP A 148 0.70 -11.79 -21.76
N ARG A 149 0.72 -13.11 -21.58
CA ARG A 149 0.19 -13.82 -20.42
C ARG A 149 1.34 -14.23 -19.52
N TYR A 150 1.12 -14.11 -18.22
CA TYR A 150 2.09 -14.45 -17.20
C TYR A 150 1.44 -15.28 -16.09
N ASP A 151 2.13 -16.31 -15.61
CA ASP A 151 1.73 -16.96 -14.36
C ASP A 151 2.06 -16.06 -13.15
N ASP A 152 3.19 -15.36 -13.25
CA ASP A 152 3.63 -14.25 -12.40
C ASP A 152 4.26 -13.20 -13.32
N TYR A 153 3.72 -11.98 -13.33
CA TYR A 153 4.20 -10.90 -14.21
C TYR A 153 5.64 -10.46 -13.89
N ARG A 154 6.19 -10.89 -12.74
CA ARG A 154 7.59 -10.69 -12.34
C ARG A 154 8.55 -11.71 -12.95
N ALA A 155 8.02 -12.72 -13.65
CA ALA A 155 8.77 -13.75 -14.35
C ALA A 155 8.61 -13.61 -15.88
N ALA A 156 9.25 -14.49 -16.65
CA ALA A 156 9.06 -14.55 -18.10
C ALA A 156 7.59 -14.87 -18.47
N PRO A 157 7.06 -14.31 -19.57
CA PRO A 157 5.70 -14.59 -20.02
C PRO A 157 5.51 -16.07 -20.36
N SER A 158 4.36 -16.62 -20.03
CA SER A 158 3.99 -18.01 -20.29
C SER A 158 3.38 -18.21 -21.68
N ALA A 159 2.75 -17.17 -22.25
CA ALA A 159 2.15 -17.21 -23.59
C ALA A 159 1.85 -15.81 -24.15
N SER A 160 1.46 -15.73 -25.43
CA SER A 160 0.80 -14.55 -26.00
C SER A 160 -0.73 -14.63 -25.83
N GLU A 161 -1.39 -13.48 -25.71
CA GLU A 161 -2.84 -13.34 -25.74
C GLU A 161 -3.30 -12.68 -27.05
N ASP A 162 -3.59 -13.51 -28.05
CA ASP A 162 -3.89 -13.04 -29.39
C ASP A 162 -5.36 -12.64 -29.58
N ARG A 163 -6.25 -12.90 -28.61
CA ARG A 163 -7.69 -12.59 -28.77
C ARG A 163 -7.97 -11.09 -28.84
N ALA A 164 -7.08 -10.25 -28.32
CA ALA A 164 -7.16 -8.79 -28.42
C ALA A 164 -6.51 -8.22 -29.71
N ALA A 165 -5.78 -9.04 -30.48
CA ALA A 165 -5.09 -8.60 -31.69
C ALA A 165 -5.97 -7.86 -32.73
N PRO A 166 -7.27 -8.20 -32.91
CA PRO A 166 -8.13 -7.44 -33.83
C PRO A 166 -8.28 -5.96 -33.48
N LEU A 167 -8.14 -5.57 -32.20
CA LEU A 167 -8.30 -4.18 -31.76
C LEU A 167 -7.09 -3.33 -32.17
N ILE A 168 -5.88 -3.89 -32.03
CA ILE A 168 -4.59 -3.24 -32.32
C ILE A 168 -4.15 -3.37 -33.78
N ALA A 169 -4.92 -4.10 -34.60
CA ALA A 169 -4.64 -4.23 -36.02
C ALA A 169 -4.68 -2.85 -36.71
N GLY A 170 -3.52 -2.37 -37.18
CA GLY A 170 -3.38 -1.08 -37.85
C GLY A 170 -3.28 0.12 -36.90
N ALA A 171 -3.09 -0.10 -35.60
CA ALA A 171 -2.81 0.96 -34.65
C ALA A 171 -1.40 1.57 -34.87
N SER A 172 -1.25 2.87 -34.62
CA SER A 172 0.04 3.56 -34.72
C SER A 172 1.00 3.10 -33.62
N ALA A 173 2.30 3.35 -33.77
CA ALA A 173 3.29 2.89 -32.79
C ALA A 173 3.04 3.39 -31.35
N ASN A 174 2.46 4.59 -31.20
CA ASN A 174 2.16 5.23 -29.91
C ASN A 174 0.63 5.31 -29.67
N SER A 175 -0.08 4.28 -30.09
CA SER A 175 -1.52 4.13 -29.85
C SER A 175 -1.85 2.64 -29.96
N GLY A 176 -2.06 1.98 -28.84
CA GLY A 176 -2.22 0.54 -28.71
C GLY A 176 -3.29 0.18 -27.67
N ILE A 177 -3.13 -0.96 -27.00
CA ILE A 177 -3.97 -1.32 -25.87
C ILE A 177 -3.41 -0.64 -24.64
N GLU A 178 -4.25 0.18 -24.04
CA GLU A 178 -3.94 0.98 -22.85
C GLU A 178 -4.81 0.54 -21.68
N THR A 179 -5.95 -0.08 -21.98
CA THR A 179 -6.86 -0.61 -20.98
C THR A 179 -6.92 -2.13 -21.03
N LEU A 180 -6.71 -2.80 -19.91
CA LEU A 180 -7.01 -4.22 -19.71
C LEU A 180 -7.74 -4.41 -18.38
N ALA A 181 -8.77 -5.24 -18.35
CA ALA A 181 -9.46 -5.56 -17.10
C ALA A 181 -10.06 -6.97 -17.12
N GLY A 182 -9.67 -7.82 -16.16
CA GLY A 182 -10.16 -9.19 -16.04
C GLY A 182 -11.51 -9.28 -15.32
N PHE A 183 -12.36 -10.22 -15.73
CA PHE A 183 -13.62 -10.57 -15.06
C PHE A 183 -13.87 -12.09 -15.16
N ALA A 184 -14.93 -12.62 -14.53
CA ALA A 184 -15.08 -14.07 -14.28
C ALA A 184 -14.96 -14.95 -15.54
N ASP A 185 -15.48 -14.48 -16.68
CA ASP A 185 -15.55 -15.23 -17.94
C ASP A 185 -14.67 -14.65 -19.06
N GLY A 186 -13.79 -13.69 -18.75
CA GLY A 186 -12.90 -13.11 -19.75
C GLY A 186 -12.22 -11.81 -19.34
N PHE A 187 -12.02 -10.91 -20.31
CA PHE A 187 -11.40 -9.61 -20.08
C PHE A 187 -11.89 -8.55 -21.06
N LEU A 188 -11.81 -7.30 -20.64
CA LEU A 188 -11.99 -6.11 -21.46
C LEU A 188 -10.61 -5.64 -21.94
N ALA A 189 -10.51 -5.24 -23.20
CA ALA A 189 -9.38 -4.50 -23.74
C ALA A 189 -9.89 -3.24 -24.43
N CYS A 190 -9.29 -2.09 -24.15
CA CYS A 190 -9.53 -0.86 -24.92
C CYS A 190 -8.22 -0.23 -25.36
N GLY A 191 -8.25 0.46 -26.48
CA GLY A 191 -7.14 1.25 -26.96
C GLY A 191 -7.37 2.74 -26.83
N GLU A 192 -6.28 3.49 -26.79
CA GLU A 192 -6.27 4.94 -26.59
C GLU A 192 -6.68 5.68 -27.88
N TRP A 193 -7.92 5.51 -28.31
CA TRP A 193 -8.50 6.31 -29.39
C TRP A 193 -10.01 6.47 -29.23
N VAL A 194 -10.51 7.56 -29.80
CA VAL A 194 -11.95 7.79 -29.97
C VAL A 194 -12.21 8.17 -31.42
N ASP A 195 -12.47 7.15 -32.22
CA ASP A 195 -12.99 7.27 -33.58
C ASP A 195 -14.32 6.53 -33.63
N ALA A 196 -15.43 7.24 -33.86
CA ALA A 196 -16.77 6.64 -33.85
C ALA A 196 -16.95 5.56 -34.94
N GLU A 197 -16.13 5.59 -35.99
CA GLU A 197 -16.15 4.61 -37.08
C GLU A 197 -15.25 3.40 -36.79
N ARG A 198 -14.43 3.45 -35.74
CA ARG A 198 -13.52 2.38 -35.32
C ARG A 198 -13.85 1.92 -33.88
N PRO A 199 -14.05 0.62 -33.64
CA PRO A 199 -14.10 0.09 -32.28
C PRO A 199 -12.84 0.47 -31.51
N ASN A 200 -12.99 1.00 -30.30
CA ASN A 200 -11.91 1.28 -29.38
C ASN A 200 -11.88 0.33 -28.20
N CYS A 201 -12.90 -0.52 -28.04
CA CYS A 201 -12.94 -1.56 -27.04
C CYS A 201 -13.29 -2.92 -27.66
N LEU A 202 -12.84 -3.96 -26.99
CA LEU A 202 -13.08 -5.36 -27.33
C LEU A 202 -13.28 -6.13 -26.02
N ARG A 203 -14.42 -6.81 -25.92
CA ARG A 203 -14.73 -7.71 -24.80
C ARG A 203 -14.48 -9.14 -25.22
N VAL A 204 -13.52 -9.80 -24.57
CA VAL A 204 -13.21 -11.21 -24.79
C VAL A 204 -13.95 -12.03 -23.74
N THR A 205 -14.77 -12.99 -24.18
CA THR A 205 -15.45 -13.94 -23.31
C THR A 205 -15.27 -15.34 -23.88
N GLY A 206 -14.70 -16.25 -23.09
CA GLY A 206 -14.35 -17.60 -23.56
C GLY A 206 -13.51 -17.55 -24.85
N GLY A 207 -14.02 -18.15 -25.93
CA GLY A 207 -13.35 -18.15 -27.24
C GLY A 207 -13.76 -17.02 -28.20
N SER A 208 -14.66 -16.12 -27.78
CA SER A 208 -15.23 -15.06 -28.62
C SER A 208 -14.75 -13.68 -28.19
N ALA A 209 -14.68 -12.77 -29.16
CA ALA A 209 -14.38 -11.36 -28.95
C ALA A 209 -15.48 -10.51 -29.59
N SER A 210 -16.02 -9.55 -28.84
CA SER A 210 -17.03 -8.59 -29.30
C SER A 210 -16.44 -7.19 -29.26
N ALA A 211 -16.27 -6.58 -30.44
CA ALA A 211 -15.74 -5.23 -30.57
C ALA A 211 -16.88 -4.20 -30.51
N PHE A 212 -16.67 -3.10 -29.80
CA PHE A 212 -17.63 -2.00 -29.70
C PHE A 212 -16.91 -0.66 -29.58
N HIS A 213 -17.64 0.41 -29.84
CA HIS A 213 -17.17 1.77 -29.61
C HIS A 213 -17.70 2.25 -28.26
N LEU A 214 -16.79 2.60 -27.35
CA LEU A 214 -17.08 3.24 -26.08
C LEU A 214 -16.81 4.74 -26.20
N PRO A 215 -17.85 5.58 -26.31
CA PRO A 215 -17.65 7.02 -26.41
C PRO A 215 -17.22 7.60 -25.06
N ALA A 216 -16.36 8.60 -25.11
CA ALA A 216 -16.07 9.44 -23.95
C ALA A 216 -17.35 10.16 -23.47
N PRO A 217 -17.54 10.37 -22.16
CA PRO A 217 -18.72 11.04 -21.62
C PRO A 217 -18.70 12.57 -21.86
N GLU A 218 -19.86 13.21 -21.74
CA GLU A 218 -19.96 14.68 -21.77
C GLU A 218 -19.07 15.30 -20.67
N GLY A 219 -18.35 16.37 -20.99
CA GLY A 219 -17.41 17.00 -20.06
C GLY A 219 -15.97 16.52 -20.20
N ILE A 220 -15.72 15.47 -21.00
CA ILE A 220 -14.38 15.07 -21.43
C ILE A 220 -14.32 14.74 -22.93
N ALA A 221 -15.43 14.32 -23.53
CA ALA A 221 -15.53 14.07 -24.97
C ALA A 221 -15.14 15.29 -25.81
N GLU A 222 -15.58 16.48 -25.42
CA GLU A 222 -15.23 17.71 -26.11
C GLU A 222 -13.75 18.04 -26.00
N ALA A 223 -13.03 17.44 -25.04
CA ALA A 223 -11.59 17.55 -24.83
C ALA A 223 -10.78 16.47 -25.56
N GLY A 224 -11.45 15.52 -26.22
CA GLY A 224 -10.83 14.38 -26.90
C GLY A 224 -10.46 13.25 -25.95
N GLY A 225 -11.26 13.04 -24.90
CA GLY A 225 -10.97 11.99 -23.91
C GLY A 225 -10.93 10.59 -24.49
N VAL A 226 -10.01 9.77 -23.98
CA VAL A 226 -9.70 8.42 -24.44
C VAL A 226 -9.70 7.45 -23.25
N PRO A 227 -10.04 6.16 -23.43
CA PRO A 227 -9.88 5.14 -22.40
C PRO A 227 -8.39 4.91 -22.10
N THR A 228 -8.04 4.77 -20.83
CA THR A 228 -6.64 4.62 -20.40
C THR A 228 -6.40 3.52 -19.40
N ASP A 229 -7.39 3.15 -18.59
CA ASP A 229 -7.35 1.89 -17.86
C ASP A 229 -8.76 1.46 -17.46
N ALA A 230 -8.91 0.25 -16.95
CA ALA A 230 -10.16 -0.25 -16.43
C ALA A 230 -9.97 -1.29 -15.33
N ALA A 231 -11.00 -1.46 -14.51
CA ALA A 231 -11.08 -2.58 -13.60
C ALA A 231 -12.51 -3.13 -13.57
N CYS A 232 -12.66 -4.45 -13.57
CA CYS A 232 -13.96 -5.10 -13.62
C CYS A 232 -14.27 -5.89 -12.36
N ARG A 233 -15.55 -5.91 -12.01
CA ARG A 233 -16.11 -6.91 -11.09
C ARG A 233 -16.11 -8.29 -11.72
N ALA A 234 -16.23 -9.29 -10.86
CA ALA A 234 -16.40 -10.67 -11.30
C ALA A 234 -17.64 -10.85 -12.20
N ASP A 235 -18.72 -10.10 -11.99
CA ASP A 235 -19.93 -10.17 -12.82
C ASP A 235 -19.80 -9.54 -14.22
N GLY A 236 -18.62 -8.98 -14.53
CA GLY A 236 -18.32 -8.34 -15.81
C GLY A 236 -18.67 -6.86 -15.88
N THR A 237 -19.22 -6.26 -14.83
CA THR A 237 -19.37 -4.80 -14.74
C THR A 237 -17.97 -4.18 -14.64
N CYS A 238 -17.62 -3.30 -15.57
CA CYS A 238 -16.31 -2.67 -15.65
C CYS A 238 -16.39 -1.17 -15.40
N TYR A 239 -15.38 -0.64 -14.72
CA TYR A 239 -15.13 0.79 -14.56
C TYR A 239 -13.99 1.17 -15.47
N VAL A 240 -14.25 2.08 -16.41
CA VAL A 240 -13.26 2.54 -17.38
C VAL A 240 -12.86 3.96 -17.03
N LEU A 241 -11.56 4.16 -16.83
CA LEU A 241 -10.93 5.46 -16.70
C LEU A 241 -10.74 6.07 -18.09
N PHE A 242 -11.22 7.29 -18.23
CA PHE A 242 -10.94 8.16 -19.35
C PHE A 242 -10.04 9.29 -18.90
N ARG A 243 -9.08 9.70 -19.74
CA ARG A 243 -8.31 10.94 -19.55
C ARG A 243 -8.33 11.81 -20.79
N SER A 244 -8.06 13.10 -20.60
CA SER A 244 -7.79 14.04 -21.67
C SER A 244 -6.89 15.16 -21.16
N TYR A 245 -6.07 15.73 -22.03
CA TYR A 245 -5.28 16.91 -21.72
C TYR A 245 -5.41 17.98 -22.79
N ARG A 246 -5.63 19.22 -22.36
CA ARG A 246 -5.52 20.41 -23.20
C ARG A 246 -4.70 21.46 -22.49
N ARG A 247 -3.69 22.00 -23.19
CA ARG A 247 -2.79 23.01 -22.63
C ARG A 247 -3.49 24.20 -21.95
N GLU A 248 -4.63 24.64 -22.49
CA GLU A 248 -5.40 25.78 -21.96
C GLU A 248 -6.41 25.39 -20.88
N GLU A 249 -6.80 24.11 -20.80
CA GLU A 249 -7.87 23.63 -19.95
C GLU A 249 -7.40 22.63 -18.87
N GLY A 250 -6.13 22.20 -18.89
CA GLY A 250 -5.56 21.22 -17.97
C GLY A 250 -5.95 19.77 -18.26
N ASN A 251 -5.65 18.89 -17.28
CA ASN A 251 -6.06 17.49 -17.28
C ASN A 251 -7.55 17.38 -16.95
N ARG A 252 -8.19 16.37 -17.51
CA ARG A 252 -9.53 15.92 -17.12
C ARG A 252 -9.51 14.40 -17.03
N ALA A 253 -10.33 13.85 -16.14
CA ALA A 253 -10.54 12.42 -16.04
C ALA A 253 -12.04 12.10 -15.90
N ALA A 254 -12.46 10.91 -16.27
CA ALA A 254 -13.82 10.44 -16.04
C ALA A 254 -13.83 8.95 -15.72
N ILE A 255 -14.80 8.53 -14.92
CA ILE A 255 -15.06 7.11 -14.64
C ILE A 255 -16.40 6.76 -15.28
N VAL A 256 -16.37 5.77 -16.17
CA VAL A 256 -17.55 5.24 -16.86
C VAL A 256 -17.77 3.79 -16.45
N GLU A 257 -18.93 3.50 -15.90
CA GLU A 257 -19.39 2.14 -15.67
C GLU A 257 -19.98 1.57 -16.97
N ILE A 258 -19.53 0.38 -17.34
CA ILE A 258 -20.07 -0.39 -18.45
C ILE A 258 -20.46 -1.77 -17.97
N ALA A 259 -21.60 -2.24 -18.45
CA ALA A 259 -22.08 -3.60 -18.23
C ALA A 259 -22.67 -4.13 -19.54
N GLU A 260 -22.74 -5.45 -19.67
CA GLU A 260 -23.30 -6.07 -20.86
C GLU A 260 -24.77 -5.64 -21.07
N ASP A 261 -25.14 -5.42 -22.33
CA ASP A 261 -26.49 -5.01 -22.75
C ASP A 261 -27.05 -3.75 -22.04
N THR A 262 -26.19 -2.97 -21.38
CA THR A 262 -26.55 -1.77 -20.65
C THR A 262 -25.83 -0.57 -21.25
N ALA A 263 -26.52 0.57 -21.35
CA ALA A 263 -25.88 1.79 -21.81
C ALA A 263 -24.77 2.21 -20.82
N PRO A 264 -23.59 2.66 -21.31
CA PRO A 264 -22.55 3.19 -20.44
C PRO A 264 -23.07 4.29 -19.52
N ARG A 265 -22.68 4.24 -18.25
CA ARG A 265 -23.11 5.18 -17.21
C ARG A 265 -21.92 5.95 -16.67
N THR A 266 -21.96 7.27 -16.77
CA THR A 266 -20.88 8.11 -16.23
C THR A 266 -21.04 8.25 -14.72
N LEU A 267 -20.04 7.77 -13.97
CA LEU A 267 -20.02 7.94 -12.51
C LEU A 267 -19.46 9.29 -12.11
N ALA A 268 -18.34 9.68 -12.71
CA ALA A 268 -17.65 10.90 -12.35
C ALA A 268 -17.02 11.56 -13.58
N VAL A 269 -17.02 12.88 -13.59
CA VAL A 269 -16.21 13.70 -14.50
C VAL A 269 -15.42 14.69 -13.65
N MET A 270 -14.11 14.44 -13.58
CA MET A 270 -13.13 15.25 -12.88
C MET A 270 -12.55 16.28 -13.86
N ARG A 271 -12.68 17.56 -13.53
CA ARG A 271 -12.14 18.68 -14.32
C ARG A 271 -11.75 19.85 -13.41
N PRO A 272 -10.97 20.84 -13.88
CA PRO A 272 -10.72 22.05 -13.11
C PRO A 272 -12.02 22.70 -12.60
N PRO A 273 -12.02 23.25 -11.37
CA PRO A 273 -10.85 23.68 -10.59
C PRO A 273 -10.15 22.59 -9.75
N MET A 274 -10.55 21.32 -9.85
CA MET A 274 -9.79 20.22 -9.25
C MET A 274 -8.33 20.23 -9.73
N LYS A 275 -7.40 19.92 -8.82
CA LYS A 275 -5.96 19.83 -9.12
C LYS A 275 -5.66 18.44 -9.66
N LEU A 276 -5.94 18.24 -10.95
CA LEU A 276 -5.82 16.95 -11.62
C LEU A 276 -4.47 16.77 -12.28
N ASP A 277 -3.89 15.60 -12.06
CA ASP A 277 -2.74 15.10 -12.79
C ASP A 277 -3.18 14.11 -13.88
N ASN A 278 -2.24 13.48 -14.57
CA ASN A 278 -2.49 12.59 -15.70
C ASN A 278 -2.75 11.17 -15.19
N PHE A 279 -3.98 10.94 -14.73
CA PHE A 279 -4.41 9.61 -14.29
C PHE A 279 -4.34 8.62 -15.46
N GLU A 280 -3.52 7.59 -15.30
CA GLU A 280 -3.31 6.52 -16.29
C GLU A 280 -3.95 5.23 -15.81
N GLY A 281 -3.65 4.79 -14.58
CA GLY A 281 -4.11 3.50 -14.06
C GLY A 281 -5.34 3.56 -13.14
N LEU A 282 -6.13 2.48 -13.14
CA LEU A 282 -7.35 2.30 -12.36
C LEU A 282 -7.46 0.87 -11.80
N ALA A 283 -7.50 0.73 -10.48
CA ALA A 283 -7.75 -0.55 -9.82
C ALA A 283 -9.05 -0.57 -9.01
N LEU A 284 -9.69 -1.75 -8.95
CA LEU A 284 -10.92 -2.01 -8.21
C LEU A 284 -10.65 -2.85 -6.97
N ARG A 285 -11.09 -2.38 -5.81
CA ARG A 285 -11.08 -3.17 -4.57
C ARG A 285 -12.49 -3.35 -4.04
N GLU A 286 -12.92 -4.60 -3.97
CA GLU A 286 -14.15 -4.97 -3.25
C GLU A 286 -13.78 -5.56 -1.89
N ALA A 287 -14.22 -4.91 -0.81
CA ALA A 287 -13.92 -5.35 0.55
C ALA A 287 -15.04 -4.95 1.50
N ALA A 288 -15.50 -5.91 2.31
CA ALA A 288 -16.61 -5.72 3.26
C ALA A 288 -17.81 -5.01 2.61
N GLY A 289 -18.29 -5.55 1.48
CA GLY A 289 -19.44 -5.06 0.71
C GLY A 289 -19.36 -3.61 0.27
N ARG A 290 -18.16 -3.04 0.22
CA ARG A 290 -17.87 -1.74 -0.36
C ARG A 290 -17.00 -1.91 -1.59
N THR A 291 -17.20 -1.02 -2.54
CA THR A 291 -16.38 -0.93 -3.74
C THR A 291 -15.55 0.35 -3.68
N TYR A 292 -14.23 0.19 -3.80
CA TYR A 292 -13.29 1.29 -3.91
C TYR A 292 -12.59 1.28 -5.27
N LEU A 293 -12.32 2.46 -5.79
CA LEU A 293 -11.48 2.68 -6.96
C LEU A 293 -10.18 3.35 -6.51
N TYR A 294 -9.05 2.85 -6.97
CA TYR A 294 -7.75 3.49 -6.84
C TYR A 294 -7.34 4.02 -8.20
N LEU A 295 -7.00 5.30 -8.28
CA LEU A 295 -6.50 5.93 -9.51
C LEU A 295 -5.05 6.33 -9.28
N VAL A 296 -4.18 6.03 -10.24
CA VAL A 296 -2.77 6.44 -10.19
C VAL A 296 -2.47 7.43 -11.31
N SER A 297 -1.76 8.51 -10.99
CA SER A 297 -1.26 9.46 -11.97
C SER A 297 0.17 9.14 -12.35
N ASP A 298 0.47 9.32 -13.63
CA ASP A 298 1.82 9.30 -14.15
C ASP A 298 2.46 10.70 -14.11
N ASP A 299 3.74 10.74 -13.72
CA ASP A 299 4.58 11.94 -13.78
C ASP A 299 5.47 12.02 -15.02
N ASN A 300 5.46 10.99 -15.90
CA ASN A 300 6.34 10.86 -17.06
C ASN A 300 7.84 11.00 -16.71
N PHE A 301 8.23 10.67 -15.47
CA PHE A 301 9.54 10.93 -14.86
C PHE A 301 9.96 12.41 -14.86
N ARG A 302 9.00 13.33 -14.88
CA ARG A 302 9.25 14.78 -14.85
C ARG A 302 8.96 15.33 -13.46
N ASN A 303 9.95 15.18 -12.59
CA ASN A 303 9.89 15.66 -11.20
C ASN A 303 9.55 17.17 -11.13
N CYS A 304 8.52 17.53 -10.37
CA CYS A 304 8.08 18.91 -10.21
C CYS A 304 8.96 19.78 -9.31
N ALA A 305 9.98 19.20 -8.68
CA ALA A 305 10.88 19.92 -7.77
C ALA A 305 11.67 21.06 -8.44
N ASP A 306 11.93 20.98 -9.75
CA ASP A 306 12.83 21.92 -10.42
C ASP A 306 12.15 23.12 -11.09
N ASN A 307 10.82 23.14 -11.26
CA ASN A 307 10.02 24.30 -11.68
C ASN A 307 8.52 23.93 -11.71
N ASP A 308 7.65 24.76 -11.13
CA ASP A 308 6.19 24.77 -11.30
C ASP A 308 5.77 25.15 -12.74
N ALA A 309 6.41 24.57 -13.76
CA ALA A 309 6.12 24.84 -15.15
C ALA A 309 4.74 24.25 -15.52
N PRO A 310 3.95 24.93 -16.40
CA PRO A 310 2.69 24.39 -16.88
C PRO A 310 2.87 23.01 -17.52
N GLY A 311 2.20 21.99 -16.97
CA GLY A 311 2.28 20.60 -17.43
C GLY A 311 3.20 19.69 -16.60
N CYS A 312 3.66 20.12 -15.43
CA CYS A 312 4.26 19.21 -14.46
C CYS A 312 3.20 18.29 -13.85
N GLN A 313 3.55 17.01 -13.70
CA GLN A 313 2.66 15.96 -13.21
C GLN A 313 3.34 15.24 -12.04
N ARG A 314 2.54 14.68 -11.15
CA ARG A 314 3.01 13.98 -9.96
C ARG A 314 2.60 12.52 -10.00
N THR A 315 3.40 11.66 -9.36
CA THR A 315 2.95 10.30 -9.05
C THR A 315 1.96 10.38 -7.90
N LEU A 316 0.68 10.40 -8.22
CA LEU A 316 -0.40 10.43 -7.24
C LEU A 316 -1.09 9.09 -7.14
N LEU A 317 -1.48 8.69 -5.94
CA LEU A 317 -2.46 7.63 -5.72
C LEU A 317 -3.69 8.24 -5.05
N ALA A 318 -4.83 8.17 -5.72
CA ALA A 318 -6.12 8.65 -5.21
C ALA A 318 -7.06 7.47 -4.95
N LYS A 319 -7.90 7.59 -3.92
CA LYS A 319 -8.92 6.60 -3.58
C LYS A 319 -10.30 7.21 -3.64
N PHE A 320 -11.22 6.49 -4.26
CA PHE A 320 -12.65 6.81 -4.31
C PHE A 320 -13.46 5.62 -3.83
N GLU A 321 -14.64 5.89 -3.29
CA GLU A 321 -15.66 4.88 -2.98
C GLU A 321 -16.81 5.05 -3.97
N ILE A 322 -17.33 3.94 -4.49
CA ILE A 322 -18.62 3.92 -5.18
C ILE A 322 -19.68 3.68 -4.10
N PRO A 323 -20.58 4.64 -3.85
CA PRO A 323 -21.69 4.45 -2.92
C PRO A 323 -22.51 3.24 -3.31
N SER A 324 -22.88 2.43 -2.31
CA SER A 324 -23.86 1.36 -2.47
C SER A 324 -25.13 1.75 -1.72
N ASP A 325 -26.28 1.54 -2.38
CA ASP A 325 -27.60 1.60 -1.73
C ASP A 325 -27.81 0.43 -0.75
N GLU A 326 -27.00 -0.62 -0.90
CA GLU A 326 -26.98 -1.72 0.06
C GLU A 326 -26.40 -1.17 1.37
N PRO A 327 -27.11 -1.30 2.51
CA PRO A 327 -26.57 -0.88 3.78
C PRO A 327 -25.19 -1.53 3.93
N PRO A 328 -24.17 -0.76 4.34
CA PRO A 328 -22.82 -1.31 4.45
C PRO A 328 -22.95 -2.61 5.22
N PRO A 329 -22.38 -3.72 4.73
CA PRO A 329 -22.54 -4.96 5.44
C PRO A 329 -22.07 -4.69 6.88
N PRO A 330 -22.75 -5.29 7.87
CA PRO A 330 -22.25 -5.25 9.23
C PRO A 330 -20.75 -5.59 9.16
N PRO A 331 -19.89 -4.83 9.86
CA PRO A 331 -18.45 -4.95 9.75
C PRO A 331 -18.07 -6.42 9.65
N ALA A 332 -17.45 -6.80 8.53
CA ALA A 332 -17.17 -8.20 8.21
C ALA A 332 -16.42 -8.82 9.40
N ASP A 333 -17.06 -9.81 10.03
CA ASP A 333 -16.60 -10.56 11.19
C ASP A 333 -15.94 -9.75 12.31
N VAL A 334 -16.64 -8.73 12.82
CA VAL A 334 -16.57 -8.49 14.27
C VAL A 334 -17.71 -9.31 14.87
N ALA A 335 -17.36 -10.43 15.50
CA ALA A 335 -18.27 -11.14 16.41
C ALA A 335 -19.00 -10.11 17.29
N PRO A 336 -20.25 -10.35 17.72
CA PRO A 336 -20.89 -9.50 18.74
C PRO A 336 -19.88 -9.27 19.86
N PRO A 337 -19.71 -8.05 20.43
CA PRO A 337 -18.59 -7.76 21.32
C PRO A 337 -18.52 -8.85 22.39
N GLU A 338 -17.54 -9.73 22.24
CA GLU A 338 -17.23 -10.67 23.28
C GLU A 338 -16.65 -9.80 24.39
N ASN A 339 -17.33 -9.78 25.54
CA ASN A 339 -16.80 -9.09 26.71
C ASN A 339 -15.62 -9.92 27.20
N TYR A 340 -14.43 -9.65 26.69
CA TYR A 340 -13.20 -10.28 27.11
C TYR A 340 -12.83 -9.83 28.53
N GLU A 341 -12.25 -10.72 29.33
CA GLU A 341 -11.80 -10.36 30.68
C GLU A 341 -10.63 -9.38 30.62
N THR A 342 -10.82 -8.21 31.25
CA THR A 342 -9.78 -7.17 31.38
C THR A 342 -9.50 -6.84 32.84
N THR A 343 -8.28 -6.42 33.15
CA THR A 343 -7.89 -5.88 34.47
C THR A 343 -7.61 -4.38 34.37
N ALA A 344 -8.29 -3.59 35.18
CA ALA A 344 -8.07 -2.14 35.24
C ALA A 344 -6.81 -1.79 36.06
N VAL A 345 -5.97 -0.92 35.51
CA VAL A 345 -4.71 -0.44 36.11
C VAL A 345 -4.61 1.07 35.96
N VAL A 346 -4.12 1.75 36.99
CA VAL A 346 -3.80 3.19 36.96
C VAL A 346 -2.29 3.35 36.87
N ILE A 347 -1.85 4.16 35.91
CA ILE A 347 -0.48 4.67 35.79
C ILE A 347 -0.52 6.11 36.29
N GLU A 348 -0.05 6.34 37.52
CA GLU A 348 0.03 7.68 38.11
C GLU A 348 1.28 8.39 37.61
N THR A 349 1.13 9.60 37.07
CA THR A 349 2.25 10.39 36.55
C THR A 349 2.28 11.78 37.18
N GLU A 350 3.41 12.48 37.06
CA GLU A 350 3.53 13.89 37.47
C GLU A 350 2.55 14.84 36.72
N LEU A 351 1.94 14.40 35.60
CA LEU A 351 0.99 15.18 34.82
C LEU A 351 -0.47 14.75 34.99
N GLY A 352 -0.73 13.69 35.77
CA GLY A 352 -2.06 13.12 35.99
C GLY A 352 -2.09 11.60 35.82
N ASP A 353 -3.26 11.03 36.02
CA ASP A 353 -3.48 9.59 35.97
C ASP A 353 -3.85 9.12 34.56
N ILE A 354 -3.36 7.95 34.17
CA ILE A 354 -3.78 7.25 32.95
C ILE A 354 -4.37 5.91 33.40
N THR A 355 -5.66 5.70 33.19
CA THR A 355 -6.32 4.43 33.49
C THR A 355 -6.36 3.57 32.25
N VAL A 356 -5.97 2.30 32.38
CA VAL A 356 -5.89 1.34 31.28
C VAL A 356 -6.63 0.06 31.64
N ALA A 357 -7.26 -0.57 30.65
CA ALA A 357 -7.80 -1.93 30.74
C ALA A 357 -6.83 -2.88 30.03
N LEU A 358 -6.22 -3.79 30.81
CA LEU A 358 -5.30 -4.80 30.29
C LEU A 358 -6.06 -6.06 29.87
N GLU A 359 -5.78 -6.56 28.68
CA GLU A 359 -6.46 -7.67 28.01
C GLU A 359 -5.95 -9.02 28.51
N THR A 360 -6.39 -9.42 29.70
CA THR A 360 -5.90 -10.63 30.38
C THR A 360 -6.41 -11.94 29.79
N GLU A 361 -7.47 -11.92 28.99
CA GLU A 361 -7.95 -13.09 28.25
C GLU A 361 -7.25 -13.26 26.89
N ARG A 362 -7.10 -12.16 26.14
CA ARG A 362 -6.56 -12.17 24.78
C ARG A 362 -5.04 -12.10 24.70
N ALA A 363 -4.41 -11.38 25.63
CA ALA A 363 -2.95 -11.25 25.75
C ALA A 363 -2.48 -11.63 27.17
N PRO A 364 -2.78 -12.85 27.66
CA PRO A 364 -2.53 -13.25 29.04
C PRO A 364 -1.06 -13.16 29.44
N ILE A 365 -0.11 -13.46 28.55
CA ILE A 365 1.33 -13.46 28.88
C ILE A 365 1.82 -12.01 29.02
N THR A 366 1.43 -11.15 28.08
CA THR A 366 1.86 -9.76 28.01
C THR A 366 1.21 -8.92 29.12
N ALA A 367 -0.09 -9.08 29.34
CA ALA A 367 -0.80 -8.43 30.44
C ALA A 367 -0.27 -8.88 31.81
N ALA A 368 -0.05 -10.18 32.02
CA ALA A 368 0.52 -10.69 33.27
C ALA A 368 1.94 -10.17 33.51
N ASN A 369 2.73 -9.98 32.45
CA ASN A 369 4.04 -9.37 32.57
C ASN A 369 3.94 -7.93 33.07
N PHE A 370 3.10 -7.09 32.44
CA PHE A 370 2.91 -5.71 32.87
C PHE A 370 2.41 -5.63 34.32
N LEU A 371 1.43 -6.47 34.69
CA LEU A 371 0.91 -6.56 36.06
C LEU A 371 1.99 -6.95 37.06
N ARG A 372 2.89 -7.87 36.71
CA ARG A 372 4.02 -8.25 37.57
C ARG A 372 5.00 -7.08 37.78
N TYR A 373 5.28 -6.28 36.75
CA TYR A 373 6.10 -5.08 36.91
C TYR A 373 5.44 -4.04 37.83
N ALA A 374 4.11 -3.90 37.75
CA ALA A 374 3.33 -3.05 38.66
C ALA A 374 3.36 -3.57 40.11
N GLU A 375 3.05 -4.86 40.33
CA GLU A 375 3.00 -5.48 41.66
C GLU A 375 4.35 -5.55 42.39
N GLU A 376 5.46 -5.58 41.65
CA GLU A 376 6.81 -5.54 42.21
C GLU A 376 7.37 -4.11 42.32
N ASP A 377 6.54 -3.08 42.15
CA ASP A 377 6.89 -1.65 42.19
C ASP A 377 8.05 -1.28 41.23
N ARG A 378 8.20 -2.04 40.13
CA ARG A 378 9.33 -1.88 39.20
C ARG A 378 9.17 -0.69 38.27
N PHE A 379 7.94 -0.22 38.08
CA PHE A 379 7.64 1.02 37.35
C PHE A 379 7.84 2.29 38.20
N ASP A 380 7.93 2.18 39.52
CA ASP A 380 7.99 3.35 40.41
C ASP A 380 9.22 4.20 40.19
N GLY A 381 9.00 5.47 39.84
CA GLY A 381 10.05 6.42 39.52
C GLY A 381 10.72 6.18 38.17
N THR A 382 10.19 5.28 37.33
CA THR A 382 10.52 5.26 35.90
C THR A 382 9.91 6.47 35.19
N VAL A 383 10.11 6.60 33.88
CA VAL A 383 9.68 7.79 33.14
C VAL A 383 9.09 7.38 31.78
N PHE A 384 8.19 8.21 31.27
CA PHE A 384 8.00 8.33 29.82
C PHE A 384 9.20 9.11 29.28
N TYR A 385 10.03 8.42 28.50
CA TYR A 385 11.32 8.95 28.02
C TYR A 385 11.28 9.37 26.56
N ARG A 386 10.31 8.90 25.77
CA ARG A 386 10.21 9.17 24.33
C ARG A 386 8.80 9.60 23.95
N ALA A 387 8.71 10.58 23.05
CA ALA A 387 7.50 10.96 22.35
C ALA A 387 7.80 11.00 20.84
N MET A 388 7.21 10.07 20.10
CA MET A 388 7.25 10.08 18.64
C MET A 388 6.11 10.96 18.14
N LYS A 389 6.44 12.03 17.43
CA LYS A 389 5.47 12.94 16.82
C LYS A 389 5.39 12.63 15.34
N LEU A 390 4.20 12.27 14.88
CA LEU A 390 3.90 12.14 13.46
C LEU A 390 3.15 13.39 13.02
N ASP A 391 3.58 14.00 11.93
CA ASP A 391 2.89 15.15 11.33
C ASP A 391 1.77 14.66 10.42
N ARG A 392 0.77 14.00 11.02
CA ARG A 392 -0.37 13.40 10.31
C ARG A 392 -1.64 13.56 11.11
N GLU A 393 -2.71 14.05 10.48
CA GLU A 393 -4.02 14.14 11.11
C GLU A 393 -4.63 12.74 11.38
N PRO A 394 -5.45 12.59 12.44
CA PRO A 394 -5.79 13.59 13.43
C PRO A 394 -4.62 13.90 14.39
N MET A 395 -4.38 15.19 14.67
CA MET A 395 -3.38 15.63 15.64
C MET A 395 -3.94 15.73 17.06
N PRO A 396 -3.18 15.36 18.12
CA PRO A 396 -1.80 14.88 18.09
C PRO A 396 -1.70 13.41 17.63
N ASN A 397 -0.60 13.07 16.93
CA ASN A 397 -0.37 11.74 16.36
C ASN A 397 1.02 11.18 16.71
N GLY A 398 1.12 9.85 16.76
CA GLY A 398 2.30 9.08 17.13
C GLY A 398 2.09 8.33 18.44
N LEU A 399 3.15 8.23 19.24
CA LEU A 399 3.13 7.46 20.49
C LEU A 399 4.00 8.10 21.57
N ILE A 400 3.71 7.77 22.82
CA ILE A 400 4.66 7.94 23.93
C ILE A 400 5.19 6.57 24.34
N GLN A 401 6.43 6.53 24.79
CA GLN A 401 7.08 5.30 25.26
C GLN A 401 7.75 5.54 26.60
N GLY A 402 7.54 4.61 27.53
CA GLY A 402 8.00 4.67 28.91
C GLY A 402 8.40 3.31 29.45
N GLY A 403 8.88 3.30 30.69
CA GLY A 403 9.25 2.09 31.42
C GLY A 403 10.71 2.05 31.84
N THR A 404 11.25 0.84 31.93
CA THR A 404 12.48 0.52 32.65
C THR A 404 13.79 0.90 31.96
N GLN A 405 13.80 1.14 30.65
CA GLN A 405 14.99 1.51 29.86
C GLN A 405 16.19 0.57 30.10
N GLN A 406 15.93 -0.74 30.17
CA GLN A 406 16.94 -1.76 30.44
C GLN A 406 17.68 -1.62 31.79
N ASP A 407 17.14 -0.89 32.77
CA ASP A 407 17.72 -0.77 34.11
C ASP A 407 17.85 -2.17 34.75
N PRO A 408 19.09 -2.66 35.02
CA PRO A 408 19.33 -3.99 35.57
C PRO A 408 18.65 -4.26 36.92
N GLN A 409 18.28 -3.21 37.66
CA GLN A 409 17.58 -3.35 38.94
C GLN A 409 16.07 -3.58 38.75
N ARG A 410 15.53 -3.18 37.60
CA ARG A 410 14.09 -3.17 37.32
C ARG A 410 13.68 -4.22 36.31
N VAL A 411 14.50 -4.54 35.31
CA VAL A 411 14.14 -5.49 34.27
C VAL A 411 13.95 -6.92 34.78
N LEU A 412 12.99 -7.60 34.17
CA LEU A 412 12.72 -9.02 34.28
C LEU A 412 13.12 -9.69 32.95
N PRO A 413 13.25 -11.03 32.92
CA PRO A 413 13.51 -11.76 31.68
C PRO A 413 12.44 -11.51 30.62
N GLY A 414 12.84 -11.61 29.35
CA GLY A 414 11.93 -11.50 28.22
C GLY A 414 10.80 -12.53 28.27
N ILE A 415 9.64 -12.17 27.72
CA ILE A 415 8.45 -13.02 27.66
C ILE A 415 8.22 -13.58 26.26
N GLU A 416 7.44 -14.66 26.19
CA GLU A 416 6.92 -15.19 24.92
C GLU A 416 6.07 -14.12 24.22
N HIS A 417 6.18 -14.05 22.90
CA HIS A 417 5.54 -13.02 22.09
C HIS A 417 4.10 -13.41 21.74
N GLU A 418 3.15 -12.51 21.96
CA GLU A 418 1.74 -12.67 21.61
C GLU A 418 1.41 -11.73 20.42
N PRO A 419 1.53 -12.19 19.17
CA PRO A 419 1.31 -11.34 18.01
C PRO A 419 -0.18 -10.96 17.87
N THR A 420 -0.47 -9.76 17.36
CA THR A 420 -1.86 -9.30 17.16
C THR A 420 -2.67 -10.19 16.21
N SER A 421 -2.00 -10.91 15.32
CA SER A 421 -2.62 -11.91 14.45
C SER A 421 -3.17 -13.14 15.20
N GLU A 422 -2.68 -13.39 16.41
CA GLU A 422 -3.18 -14.46 17.30
C GLU A 422 -4.15 -13.92 18.34
N THR A 423 -3.87 -12.74 18.93
CA THR A 423 -4.70 -12.16 20.00
C THR A 423 -5.94 -11.43 19.50
N GLY A 424 -5.97 -11.02 18.22
CA GLY A 424 -7.03 -10.21 17.63
C GLY A 424 -7.07 -8.77 18.13
N LEU A 425 -6.06 -8.34 18.91
CA LEU A 425 -5.88 -6.95 19.34
C LEU A 425 -5.22 -6.14 18.21
N SER A 426 -5.31 -4.81 18.26
CA SER A 426 -4.72 -3.94 17.21
C SER A 426 -4.25 -2.61 17.80
N HIS A 427 -3.20 -2.03 17.22
CA HIS A 427 -2.63 -0.74 17.63
C HIS A 427 -3.51 0.45 17.23
N THR A 428 -4.75 0.49 17.73
CA THR A 428 -5.65 1.62 17.57
C THR A 428 -5.42 2.70 18.64
N ASN A 429 -6.11 3.83 18.55
CA ASN A 429 -6.08 4.91 19.53
C ASN A 429 -6.19 4.38 20.97
N GLY A 430 -5.24 4.79 21.83
CA GLY A 430 -5.18 4.36 23.22
C GLY A 430 -4.57 2.97 23.44
N ALA A 431 -4.18 2.22 22.40
CA ALA A 431 -3.56 0.91 22.57
C ALA A 431 -2.26 0.99 23.39
N LEU A 432 -2.09 0.03 24.30
CA LEU A 432 -0.84 -0.26 24.99
C LEU A 432 -0.10 -1.35 24.24
N SER A 433 1.16 -1.09 23.91
CA SER A 433 2.01 -2.00 23.14
C SER A 433 3.35 -2.23 23.82
N MET A 434 3.82 -3.48 23.84
CA MET A 434 5.12 -3.80 24.42
C MET A 434 6.26 -3.41 23.48
N ALA A 435 7.23 -2.67 24.01
CA ALA A 435 8.48 -2.43 23.30
C ALA A 435 9.39 -3.66 23.38
N MET A 436 10.05 -3.95 22.27
CA MET A 436 10.90 -5.13 22.10
C MET A 436 11.96 -4.88 21.02
N GLY A 437 13.06 -5.63 21.09
CA GLY A 437 14.04 -5.68 20.00
C GLY A 437 13.67 -6.73 18.96
N VAL A 438 13.40 -7.96 19.40
CA VAL A 438 12.95 -9.08 18.56
C VAL A 438 11.93 -9.94 19.34
N PRO A 439 11.11 -10.77 18.67
CA PRO A 439 10.17 -11.66 19.35
C PRO A 439 10.84 -12.45 20.47
N GLY A 440 10.23 -12.45 21.66
CA GLY A 440 10.78 -13.08 22.86
C GLY A 440 11.60 -12.18 23.79
N THR A 441 11.86 -10.91 23.41
CA THR A 441 12.70 -9.99 24.21
C THR A 441 11.95 -8.86 24.90
N ALA A 442 10.62 -8.81 24.79
CA ALA A 442 9.80 -7.80 25.46
C ALA A 442 9.98 -7.90 26.98
N ASN A 443 10.23 -6.78 27.66
CA ASN A 443 10.48 -6.75 29.11
C ASN A 443 9.60 -5.73 29.85
N GLY A 444 10.12 -4.57 30.23
CA GLY A 444 9.43 -3.56 31.06
C GLY A 444 9.27 -2.21 30.36
N ASP A 445 9.43 -2.15 29.05
CA ASP A 445 9.21 -0.95 28.26
C ASP A 445 7.94 -1.11 27.43
N PHE A 446 7.11 -0.07 27.42
CA PHE A 446 5.81 -0.07 26.76
C PHE A 446 5.53 1.29 26.09
N SER A 447 4.64 1.28 25.12
CA SER A 447 4.18 2.47 24.41
C SER A 447 2.67 2.62 24.50
N ILE A 448 2.20 3.87 24.43
CA ILE A 448 0.77 4.21 24.35
C ILE A 448 0.54 4.99 23.05
N MET A 449 -0.42 4.54 22.27
CA MET A 449 -0.75 5.12 20.95
C MET A 449 -1.66 6.34 21.10
N LEU A 450 -1.26 7.48 20.51
CA LEU A 450 -2.10 8.68 20.48
C LEU A 450 -3.18 8.60 19.41
N GLN A 451 -2.94 7.84 18.35
CA GLN A 451 -3.87 7.54 17.25
C GLN A 451 -3.55 6.15 16.71
N ASP A 452 -4.35 5.67 15.76
CA ASP A 452 -4.12 4.38 15.13
C ASP A 452 -2.70 4.28 14.50
N GLN A 453 -1.96 3.27 14.94
CA GLN A 453 -0.63 2.84 14.50
C GLN A 453 -0.67 1.36 14.07
N THR A 454 -1.71 0.93 13.35
CA THR A 454 -1.93 -0.46 12.91
C THR A 454 -0.79 -1.03 12.06
N GLY A 455 0.09 -0.17 11.53
CA GLY A 455 1.36 -0.59 10.94
C GLY A 455 2.27 -1.39 11.87
N LEU A 456 2.07 -1.31 13.19
CA LEU A 456 2.77 -2.09 14.21
C LEU A 456 2.14 -3.47 14.46
N ASP A 457 0.97 -3.76 13.88
CA ASP A 457 0.32 -5.07 13.97
C ASP A 457 1.12 -6.14 13.22
N ALA A 458 0.99 -7.39 13.66
CA ALA A 458 1.55 -8.57 13.02
C ALA A 458 1.01 -8.74 11.59
N ARG A 459 1.92 -9.03 10.66
CA ARG A 459 1.63 -9.32 9.25
C ARG A 459 2.12 -10.74 8.94
N PRO A 460 1.33 -11.81 9.20
CA PRO A 460 1.81 -13.19 9.15
C PRO A 460 2.45 -13.62 7.81
N ASP A 461 2.12 -12.91 6.74
CA ASP A 461 2.62 -13.05 5.37
C ASP A 461 3.93 -12.30 5.10
N SER A 462 4.44 -11.50 6.04
CA SER A 462 5.70 -10.77 5.90
C SER A 462 6.92 -11.71 5.93
N ASP A 463 7.86 -11.46 5.03
CA ASP A 463 9.17 -12.12 5.01
C ASP A 463 10.09 -11.66 6.16
N ASN A 464 9.85 -10.45 6.69
CA ASN A 464 10.59 -9.91 7.82
C ASN A 464 10.08 -10.51 9.14
N PRO A 465 10.91 -11.21 9.93
CA PRO A 465 10.48 -11.83 11.18
C PRO A 465 9.91 -10.86 12.22
N THR A 466 10.37 -9.61 12.24
CA THR A 466 9.85 -8.58 13.16
C THR A 466 8.41 -8.21 12.76
N TRP A 467 8.17 -7.90 11.50
CA TRP A 467 6.83 -7.52 11.01
C TRP A 467 5.87 -8.69 10.91
N ARG A 468 6.39 -9.91 10.69
CA ARG A 468 5.61 -11.14 10.76
C ARG A 468 4.88 -11.29 12.08
N ASN A 469 5.57 -10.91 13.15
CA ASN A 469 5.07 -11.01 14.52
C ASN A 469 4.50 -9.68 15.06
N GLY A 470 4.85 -8.55 14.44
CA GLY A 470 4.48 -7.22 14.91
C GLY A 470 4.92 -6.95 16.36
N TYR A 471 4.28 -5.97 16.98
CA TYR A 471 4.38 -5.69 18.40
C TYR A 471 3.14 -6.20 19.15
N ALA A 472 3.30 -6.63 20.39
CA ALA A 472 2.18 -7.17 21.16
C ALA A 472 1.35 -6.02 21.76
N VAL A 473 0.07 -5.95 21.38
CA VAL A 473 -0.94 -5.13 22.07
C VAL A 473 -1.49 -5.93 23.24
N PHE A 474 -1.67 -5.28 24.39
CA PHE A 474 -2.10 -5.98 25.61
C PHE A 474 -3.08 -5.18 26.47
N GLY A 475 -3.60 -4.07 25.95
CA GLY A 475 -4.58 -3.24 26.66
C GLY A 475 -4.87 -1.94 25.96
N TYR A 476 -5.80 -1.17 26.52
CA TYR A 476 -6.20 0.14 26.02
C TYR A 476 -6.37 1.13 27.15
N VAL A 477 -6.06 2.41 26.89
CA VAL A 477 -6.41 3.52 27.77
C VAL A 477 -7.94 3.66 27.81
N THR A 478 -8.49 3.64 29.02
CA THR A 478 -9.92 3.85 29.28
C THR A 478 -10.21 5.25 29.83
N ASP A 479 -9.21 5.90 30.44
CA ASP A 479 -9.28 7.30 30.88
C ASP A 479 -7.88 7.94 30.92
N GLY A 480 -7.79 9.26 30.74
CA GLY A 480 -6.53 10.01 30.79
C GLY A 480 -5.78 10.14 29.45
N MET A 481 -6.46 10.01 28.31
CA MET A 481 -5.82 10.26 26.98
C MET A 481 -5.36 11.71 26.80
N ASP A 482 -5.94 12.67 27.51
CA ASP A 482 -5.45 14.05 27.58
C ASP A 482 -4.10 14.16 28.30
N VAL A 483 -3.86 13.34 29.34
CA VAL A 483 -2.55 13.22 30.00
C VAL A 483 -1.53 12.60 29.04
N VAL A 484 -1.89 11.55 28.30
CA VAL A 484 -1.05 10.96 27.25
C VAL A 484 -0.66 12.02 26.20
N ALA A 485 -1.63 12.83 25.75
CA ALA A 485 -1.41 13.93 24.82
C ALA A 485 -0.52 15.04 25.41
N ALA A 486 -0.66 15.37 26.69
CA ALA A 486 0.17 16.34 27.37
C ALA A 486 1.64 15.87 27.48
N ILE A 487 1.87 14.59 27.77
CA ILE A 487 3.21 13.97 27.75
C ILE A 487 3.79 14.03 26.33
N HIS A 488 3.00 13.63 25.33
CA HIS A 488 3.41 13.65 23.91
C HIS A 488 3.83 15.05 23.45
N ALA A 489 3.11 16.09 23.87
CA ALA A 489 3.38 17.47 23.48
C ALA A 489 4.72 18.01 24.02
N ARG A 490 5.34 17.37 25.03
CA ARG A 490 6.59 17.84 25.65
C ARG A 490 7.73 17.95 24.60
N PRO A 491 8.66 18.91 24.77
CA PRO A 491 9.80 19.04 23.85
C PRO A 491 10.72 17.82 23.89
N GLY A 492 11.12 17.37 22.69
CA GLY A 492 12.22 16.42 22.54
C GLY A 492 13.58 17.13 22.64
N ASP A 493 14.62 16.36 22.94
CA ASP A 493 16.01 16.76 22.90
C ASP A 493 16.62 16.36 21.54
N PRO A 494 16.99 17.32 20.68
CA PRO A 494 17.47 17.06 19.32
C PRO A 494 18.78 16.25 19.27
N ASP A 495 19.53 16.22 20.37
CA ASP A 495 20.83 15.55 20.45
C ASP A 495 20.74 14.14 21.03
N ARG A 496 19.58 13.73 21.56
CA ARG A 496 19.35 12.42 22.18
C ARG A 496 18.57 11.47 21.28
N GLY A 497 18.78 10.16 21.49
CA GLY A 497 18.21 9.09 20.69
C GLY A 497 19.16 8.64 19.58
N GLU A 498 18.91 7.46 19.02
CA GLU A 498 19.73 6.84 17.97
C GLU A 498 18.88 6.56 16.72
N GLY A 499 19.50 6.69 15.55
CA GLY A 499 18.82 6.45 14.26
C GLY A 499 17.54 7.27 14.11
N VAL A 500 16.45 6.60 13.75
CA VAL A 500 15.11 7.20 13.57
C VAL A 500 14.51 7.76 14.86
N MET A 501 15.06 7.41 16.03
CA MET A 501 14.59 7.92 17.33
C MET A 501 15.28 9.22 17.75
N LYS A 502 16.26 9.70 16.98
CA LYS A 502 16.97 10.94 17.30
C LYS A 502 15.99 12.12 17.33
N GLY A 503 16.06 12.93 18.39
CA GLY A 503 15.13 14.05 18.61
C GLY A 503 13.80 13.67 19.27
N GLN A 504 13.52 12.38 19.45
CA GLN A 504 12.27 11.90 20.05
C GLN A 504 12.36 11.66 21.56
N MET A 505 13.58 11.68 22.13
CA MET A 505 13.75 11.56 23.58
C MET A 505 13.30 12.85 24.24
N LEU A 506 12.45 12.79 25.25
CA LEU A 506 11.98 13.98 25.96
C LEU A 506 13.16 14.68 26.64
N ALA A 507 13.27 16.00 26.44
CA ALA A 507 14.28 16.82 27.11
C ALA A 507 14.10 16.79 28.63
N GLU A 508 12.84 16.77 29.07
CA GLU A 508 12.43 16.58 30.45
C GLU A 508 11.42 15.42 30.50
N PRO A 509 11.89 14.18 30.70
CA PRO A 509 11.04 13.00 30.84
C PRO A 509 10.01 13.14 31.97
N VAL A 510 8.81 12.58 31.77
CA VAL A 510 7.71 12.66 32.75
C VAL A 510 7.77 11.43 33.64
N ARG A 511 7.84 11.61 34.96
CA ARG A 511 7.93 10.50 35.91
C ARG A 511 6.59 9.75 36.02
N ILE A 512 6.71 8.43 36.04
CA ILE A 512 5.69 7.50 36.51
C ILE A 512 5.91 7.36 38.02
N ILE A 513 4.95 7.85 38.80
CA ILE A 513 4.99 7.88 40.26
C ILE A 513 4.74 6.48 40.81
N ASP A 514 3.66 5.84 40.33
CA ASP A 514 3.17 4.54 40.76
C ASP A 514 2.38 3.89 39.61
N VAL A 515 2.34 2.55 39.58
CA VAL A 515 1.46 1.78 38.69
C VAL A 515 0.78 0.69 39.51
N ARG A 516 -0.55 0.74 39.60
CA ARG A 516 -1.32 -0.16 40.49
C ARG A 516 -2.63 -0.59 39.87
N ARG A 517 -3.13 -1.75 40.28
CA ARG A 517 -4.49 -2.20 39.91
C ARG A 517 -5.54 -1.25 40.52
N VAL A 518 -6.65 -1.02 39.82
CA VAL A 518 -7.81 -0.34 40.40
C VAL A 518 -8.45 -1.29 41.43
N GLU A 519 -8.68 -0.82 42.65
CA GLU A 519 -9.44 -1.59 43.64
C GLU A 519 -10.92 -1.59 43.24
N GLU A 520 -11.54 -2.77 43.10
CA GLU A 520 -12.99 -2.88 42.91
C GLU A 520 -13.70 -2.53 44.24
N GLU A 521 -14.56 -1.52 44.25
CA GLU A 521 -15.44 -1.18 45.39
C GLU A 521 -16.62 -2.15 45.56
#